data_AF-A0A838DE08-F1
#
_entry.id   AF-A0A838DE08-F1
#
_cell.length_a   1.000
_cell.length_b   1.000
_cell.length_c   1.000
_cell.angle_alpha   90.00
_cell.angle_beta   90.00
_cell.angle_gamma   90.00
#
_symmetry.space_group_name_H-M   'P 1'
#
loop_
_entity.id
_entity.type
_entity.pdbx_description
1 polymer ?
#
loop_
_entity_poly.entity_id
_entity_poly.type
_entity_poly.pdbx_seq_one_letter_code
_entity_poly.pdbx_strand_id
1 'polypeptide(L)'
;MDCAGKFILPGYIDTHVHFFQSGSLFTRPDAVDLTSVRPYANEIATIKRTFARHLRSGITSAVDVGGLLWIFDVQTLAQET
;
A
#
# COMPACT_ATOMS: atom_id res chain seq x y z
N MET A 1 4.27 2.27 28.40
CA MET A 1 5.47 1.88 27.64
C MET A 1 6.67 2.56 28.26
N ASP A 2 7.81 1.86 28.35
CA ASP A 2 9.09 2.45 28.76
C ASP A 2 9.91 2.84 27.51
N CYS A 3 10.31 4.11 27.46
CA CYS A 3 10.98 4.76 26.34
C CYS A 3 12.41 5.21 26.66
N ALA A 4 12.98 4.84 27.81
CA ALA A 4 14.37 5.15 28.12
C ALA A 4 15.32 4.60 27.03
N GLY A 5 16.22 5.44 26.52
CA GLY A 5 17.19 5.09 25.48
C GLY A 5 16.63 4.93 24.06
N LYS A 6 15.38 5.34 23.80
CA LYS A 6 14.72 5.26 22.47
C LYS A 6 14.37 6.64 21.95
N PHE A 7 14.22 6.74 20.63
CA PHE A 7 13.66 7.92 19.97
C PHE A 7 12.17 7.73 19.71
N ILE A 8 11.40 8.78 19.99
CA ILE A 8 10.01 8.90 19.55
C ILE A 8 10.03 9.83 18.34
N LEU A 9 9.47 9.35 17.24
CA LEU A 9 9.37 10.08 15.99
C LEU A 9 7.90 10.25 15.61
N PRO A 10 7.52 11.34 14.94
CA PRO A 10 6.24 11.40 14.24
C PRO A 10 6.16 10.25 13.23
N GLY A 11 4.95 9.77 12.99
CA GLY A 11 4.73 8.85 11.89
C GLY A 11 5.08 9.52 10.56
N TYR A 12 5.70 8.77 9.66
CA TYR A 12 6.15 9.29 8.38
C TYR A 12 4.99 9.46 7.41
N ILE A 13 5.12 10.48 6.56
CA ILE A 13 4.16 10.80 5.50
C ILE A 13 4.80 10.44 4.17
N ASP A 14 4.22 9.46 3.47
CA ASP A 14 4.60 9.14 2.10
C ASP A 14 3.71 9.92 1.13
N THR A 15 4.26 10.97 0.55
CA THR A 15 3.49 11.86 -0.33
C THR A 15 3.31 11.32 -1.74
N HIS A 16 3.88 10.16 -2.09
CA HIS A 16 3.82 9.63 -3.44
C HIS A 16 3.96 8.10 -3.49
N VAL A 17 2.83 7.41 -3.54
CA VAL A 17 2.80 5.96 -3.74
C VAL A 17 1.77 5.57 -4.82
N HIS A 18 2.11 4.57 -5.62
CA HIS A 18 1.19 3.94 -6.57
C HIS A 18 0.81 2.55 -6.08
N PHE A 19 -0.21 2.42 -5.22
CA PHE A 19 -0.55 1.12 -4.66
C PHE A 19 -0.95 0.11 -5.75
N PHE A 20 -1.64 0.52 -6.82
CA PHE A 20 -2.01 -0.33 -7.98
C PHE A 20 -0.80 -0.98 -8.66
N GLN A 21 0.38 -0.38 -8.56
CA GLN A 21 1.60 -0.78 -9.26
C GLN A 21 2.67 -1.37 -8.34
N SER A 22 2.38 -1.48 -7.05
CA SER A 22 3.39 -1.58 -6.00
C SER A 22 4.02 -2.96 -5.79
N GLY A 23 4.13 -3.83 -6.81
CA GLY A 23 4.81 -5.10 -6.52
C GLY A 23 5.07 -6.16 -7.58
N SER A 24 4.77 -5.97 -8.87
CA SER A 24 5.02 -7.05 -9.82
C SER A 24 4.94 -6.62 -11.29
N LEU A 25 5.68 -7.32 -12.16
CA LEU A 25 5.59 -7.21 -13.62
C LEU A 25 4.16 -7.48 -14.14
N PHE A 26 3.32 -8.15 -13.34
CA PHE A 26 1.95 -8.51 -13.72
C PHE A 26 0.88 -7.47 -13.31
N THR A 27 1.25 -6.33 -12.70
CA THR A 27 0.28 -5.31 -12.23
C THR A 27 -0.11 -4.27 -13.29
N ARG A 28 0.42 -4.36 -14.52
CA ARG A 28 0.17 -3.40 -15.60
C ARG A 28 -0.24 -4.10 -16.91
N PRO A 29 -1.40 -4.79 -16.94
CA PRO A 29 -1.90 -5.42 -18.17
C PRO A 29 -2.17 -4.39 -19.29
N ASP A 30 -2.36 -3.12 -18.93
CA ASP A 30 -2.48 -1.99 -19.84
C ASP A 30 -1.16 -1.63 -20.56
N ALA A 31 0.00 -1.96 -19.97
CA ALA A 31 1.31 -1.74 -20.57
C ALA A 31 1.83 -3.00 -21.27
N VAL A 32 1.77 -4.15 -20.58
CA VAL A 32 2.11 -5.48 -21.12
C VAL A 32 1.13 -6.50 -20.54
N ASP A 33 0.31 -7.11 -21.39
CA ASP A 33 -0.65 -8.11 -20.96
C ASP A 33 0.04 -9.46 -20.69
N LEU A 34 0.18 -9.78 -19.40
CA LEU A 34 0.71 -11.04 -18.89
C LEU A 34 -0.35 -11.84 -18.12
N THR A 35 -1.64 -11.57 -18.36
CA THR A 35 -2.76 -12.22 -17.65
C THR A 35 -2.84 -13.73 -17.91
N SER A 36 -2.25 -14.20 -19.02
CA SER A 36 -2.10 -15.62 -19.34
C SER A 36 -1.05 -16.34 -18.46
N VAL A 37 -0.05 -15.61 -17.94
CA VAL A 37 0.99 -16.15 -17.05
C VAL A 37 0.53 -16.06 -15.59
N ARG A 38 -0.04 -14.92 -15.19
CA ARG A 38 -0.59 -14.72 -13.84
C ARG A 38 -1.90 -13.96 -13.93
N PRO A 39 -3.02 -14.54 -13.45
CA PRO A 39 -4.29 -13.84 -13.41
C PRO A 39 -4.20 -12.56 -12.57
N TYR A 40 -4.75 -11.46 -13.08
CA TYR A 40 -4.69 -10.14 -12.45
C TYR A 40 -5.31 -10.13 -11.04
N ALA A 41 -6.36 -10.93 -10.80
CA ALA A 41 -6.97 -11.08 -9.48
C ALA A 41 -5.97 -11.52 -8.39
N ASN A 42 -4.96 -12.32 -8.74
CA ASN A 42 -3.93 -12.78 -7.79
C ASN A 42 -2.98 -11.64 -7.39
N GLU A 43 -2.76 -10.66 -8.26
CA GLU A 43 -2.00 -9.45 -7.93
C GLU A 43 -2.79 -8.56 -6.96
N ILE A 44 -4.07 -8.31 -7.26
CA ILE A 44 -4.97 -7.54 -6.40
C ILE A 44 -5.03 -8.13 -4.99
N ALA A 45 -5.14 -9.47 -4.87
CA ALA A 45 -5.18 -10.14 -3.57
C ALA A 45 -3.89 -9.93 -2.75
N THR A 46 -2.75 -9.82 -3.41
CA THR A 46 -1.44 -9.65 -2.74
C THR A 46 -1.19 -8.20 -2.36
N ILE A 47 -1.78 -7.24 -3.07
CA ILE A 47 -1.51 -5.82 -2.92
C ILE A 47 -1.89 -5.27 -1.55
N LYS A 48 -2.92 -5.83 -0.90
CA LYS A 48 -3.28 -5.45 0.48
C LYS A 48 -2.13 -5.68 1.48
N ARG A 49 -1.23 -6.62 1.19
CA ARG A 49 -0.04 -6.88 2.01
C ARG A 49 1.02 -5.77 1.92
N THR A 50 1.03 -4.96 0.86
CA THR A 50 1.98 -3.84 0.72
C THR A 50 1.66 -2.70 1.68
N PHE A 51 0.38 -2.47 1.97
CA PHE A 51 -0.06 -1.52 2.99
C PHE A 51 0.46 -1.90 4.40
N ALA A 52 0.34 -3.18 4.77
CA ALA A 52 0.91 -3.67 6.04
C ALA A 52 2.45 -3.57 6.11
N ARG A 53 3.15 -3.44 4.99
CA ARG A 53 4.59 -3.16 4.96
C ARG A 53 4.89 -1.67 5.16
N HIS A 54 4.05 -0.78 4.64
CA HIS A 54 4.19 0.67 4.86
C HIS A 54 4.07 1.00 6.34
N LEU A 55 3.04 0.48 7.02
CA LEU A 55 2.86 0.66 8.46
C LEU A 55 4.07 0.18 9.28
N ARG A 56 4.61 -1.00 8.95
CA ARG A 56 5.83 -1.53 9.62
C ARG A 56 7.09 -0.73 9.36
N SER A 57 7.11 0.09 8.30
CA SER A 57 8.23 0.97 7.96
C SER A 57 8.07 2.36 8.59
N GLY A 58 7.06 2.57 9.44
CA GLY A 58 6.81 3.84 10.12
C GLY A 58 5.96 4.84 9.33
N ILE A 59 5.45 4.47 8.15
CA ILE A 59 4.54 5.32 7.37
C ILE A 59 3.15 5.25 7.99
N THR A 60 2.61 6.40 8.39
CA THR A 60 1.28 6.51 9.01
C THR A 60 0.30 7.32 8.18
N SER A 61 0.78 8.00 7.13
CA SER A 61 -0.05 8.75 6.19
C SER A 61 0.52 8.60 4.79
N ALA A 62 -0.35 8.44 3.79
CA ALA A 62 0.06 8.29 2.42
C ALA A 62 -0.86 9.03 1.46
N VAL A 63 -0.31 9.56 0.38
CA VAL A 63 -1.07 10.05 -0.78
C VAL A 63 -0.94 9.02 -1.89
N ASP A 64 -2.02 8.28 -2.13
CA ASP A 64 -2.10 7.32 -3.22
C ASP A 64 -2.44 8.05 -4.53
N VAL A 65 -1.50 8.00 -5.48
CA VAL A 65 -1.59 8.66 -6.78
C VAL A 65 -1.82 7.67 -7.93
N GLY A 66 -2.14 6.42 -7.60
CA GLY A 66 -2.50 5.41 -8.58
C GLY A 66 -2.96 4.16 -7.86
N GLY A 67 -4.10 4.25 -7.18
CA GLY A 67 -4.70 3.20 -6.39
C GLY A 67 -5.76 2.39 -7.12
N LEU A 68 -6.03 1.19 -6.63
CA LEU A 68 -7.30 0.50 -6.89
C LEU A 68 -8.37 1.05 -5.92
N LEU A 69 -9.65 0.91 -6.28
CA LEU A 69 -10.78 1.45 -5.50
C LEU A 69 -10.85 1.00 -4.02
N TRP A 70 -10.26 -0.16 -3.67
CA TRP A 70 -10.21 -0.63 -2.28
C TRP A 70 -9.48 0.32 -1.33
N ILE A 71 -8.71 1.29 -1.84
CA ILE A 71 -8.09 2.34 -1.00
C ILE A 71 -9.14 3.19 -0.28
N PHE A 72 -10.33 3.34 -0.84
CA PHE A 72 -11.43 4.05 -0.19
C PHE A 72 -11.94 3.29 1.04
N ASP A 73 -12.01 1.96 0.98
CA ASP A 73 -12.37 1.13 2.14
C ASP A 73 -11.36 1.33 3.28
N VAL A 74 -10.07 1.42 2.95
CA VAL A 74 -9.00 1.69 3.93
C VAL A 74 -9.10 3.10 4.50
N GLN A 75 -9.42 4.09 3.67
CA GLN A 75 -9.63 5.47 4.10
C GLN A 75 -10.79 5.56 5.08
N THR A 76 -11.92 4.91 4.78
CA THR A 76 -13.07 4.83 5.68
C THR A 76 -12.70 4.18 7.01
N LEU A 77 -12.03 3.01 6.97
CA LEU A 77 -11.57 2.34 8.18
C LEU A 77 -10.68 3.24 9.04
N ALA A 78 -9.74 3.97 8.41
CA ALA A 78 -8.84 4.88 9.12
C ALA A 78 -9.55 6.10 9.75
N GLN A 79 -10.75 6.46 9.28
CA GLN A 79 -11.56 7.54 9.86
C GLN A 79 -12.44 7.06 11.02
N GLU A 80 -12.70 5.75 11.12
CA GLU A 80 -13.52 5.14 12.16
C GLU A 80 -12.73 4.75 13.42
N THR A 81 -11.39 4.75 13.34
CA THR A 81 -10.45 4.39 14.41
C THR A 81 -9.72 5.60 14.97
#